data_AF-A0A3D2RXC9-F1
#
_entry.id   AF-A0A3D2RXC9-F1
#
_cell.length_a   1.000
_cell.length_b   1.000
_cell.length_c   1.000
_cell.angle_alpha   90.00
_cell.angle_beta   90.00
_cell.angle_gamma   90.00
#
_symmetry.space_group_name_H-M   'P 1'
#
loop_
_entity.id
_entity.type
_entity.pdbx_description
1 polymer ?
#
loop_
_entity_poly.entity_id
_entity_poly.type
_entity_poly.pdbx_seq_one_letter_code
_entity_poly.pdbx_strand_id
1 'polypeptide(L)'
;MTKADLAIVQILFAAILTVISITIAVLMLQHAKRIRSIKVRLQAHWLWCGVFSISAYLFLSAVAYLYTEHLWFEHVGYANIFWGLLKGRWGLLIKFAAIALVFIGMNSFVGHRVCPIPAEFSRWTRSRTKHFYVFQAFLIFSISIVLAVPMMFFWDDFVRYDNGPEWTGTPETVFQKLLFVANEELAADLDKGGVTESLRREFEKNGVVLSQNVDLRAFGLNRKGIKWVINDGDNKKTYSIAKVNDSLSFYEPKDLSFFLFKFPVYQWVSLWLKVLMWVNLLVTGFLYNFYYRRDPQTMARVEHYLVVHGAILWLMLLAVSLWRSQISIWGMLYRSRVPLGIGHQIRRIVDGLGYIDNKLIDAYHIYMVCVVVAGIAILINLFWRKRVVWYLLIIVWGLSYLLLVQIYPLFVYLVQVRPNPLTAEKPFLTDHIRSTRSAFALDRIEERDQIRGAATLELINRNTEVKENIQLWDRRVLYEVLMDSQFITRFYQFHPYTDVDRYWVDGKYWQ
;
A
#
# COMPACT_ATOMS: atom_id res chain seq x y z
N MET A 1 15.65 -0.79 -2.66
CA MET A 1 16.02 -2.19 -2.34
C MET A 1 17.45 -2.15 -1.82
N THR A 2 17.66 -2.50 -0.57
CA THR A 2 18.98 -2.49 0.10
C THR A 2 19.83 -3.68 -0.35
N LYS A 3 21.14 -3.67 -0.07
CA LYS A 3 22.02 -4.83 -0.35
C LYS A 3 21.58 -6.09 0.43
N ALA A 4 21.06 -5.92 1.65
CA ALA A 4 20.45 -7.01 2.41
C ALA A 4 19.19 -7.57 1.74
N ASP A 5 18.35 -6.73 1.14
CA ASP A 5 17.18 -7.20 0.37
C ASP A 5 17.62 -8.00 -0.85
N LEU A 6 18.71 -7.58 -1.52
CA LEU A 6 19.27 -8.31 -2.66
C LEU A 6 19.81 -9.68 -2.25
N ALA A 7 20.51 -9.78 -1.11
CA ALA A 7 20.97 -11.06 -0.57
C ALA A 7 19.80 -12.00 -0.25
N ILE A 8 18.72 -11.49 0.35
CA ILE A 8 17.51 -12.28 0.61
C ILE A 8 16.88 -12.77 -0.71
N VAL A 9 16.78 -11.90 -1.73
CA VAL A 9 16.28 -12.28 -3.06
C VAL A 9 17.16 -13.36 -3.69
N GLN A 10 18.48 -13.24 -3.59
CA GLN A 10 19.43 -14.24 -4.10
C GLN A 10 19.23 -15.60 -3.42
N ILE A 11 19.03 -15.62 -2.10
CA ILE A 11 18.74 -16.86 -1.34
C ILE A 11 17.43 -17.49 -1.82
N LEU A 12 16.36 -16.70 -1.94
CA LEU A 12 15.06 -17.18 -2.40
C LEU A 12 15.13 -17.70 -3.84
N PHE A 13 15.81 -16.96 -4.72
CA PHE A 13 15.98 -17.34 -6.11
C PHE A 13 16.79 -18.63 -6.24
N ALA A 14 17.90 -18.77 -5.50
CA ALA A 14 18.68 -20.00 -5.43
C ALA A 14 17.82 -21.19 -4.95
N ALA A 15 17.05 -21.01 -3.88
CA ALA A 15 16.16 -22.05 -3.38
C ALA A 15 15.12 -22.48 -4.43
N ILE A 16 14.45 -21.53 -5.08
CA ILE A 16 13.47 -21.80 -6.15
C ILE A 16 14.13 -22.51 -7.33
N LEU A 17 15.29 -22.02 -7.78
CA LEU A 17 16.04 -22.58 -8.90
C LEU A 17 16.45 -24.03 -8.62
N THR A 18 16.89 -24.31 -7.38
CA THR A 18 17.23 -25.68 -6.94
C THR A 18 16.01 -26.59 -6.96
N VAL A 19 14.88 -26.14 -6.42
CA VAL A 19 13.63 -26.92 -6.38
C VAL A 19 13.12 -27.24 -7.80
N ILE A 20 13.12 -26.24 -8.68
CA ILE A 20 12.73 -26.42 -10.10
C ILE A 20 13.70 -27.38 -10.79
N SER A 21 15.01 -27.20 -10.60
CA SER A 21 16.04 -28.06 -11.18
C SER A 21 15.87 -29.52 -10.78
N ILE A 22 15.68 -29.79 -9.48
CA ILE A 22 15.42 -31.15 -8.96
C ILE A 22 14.16 -31.72 -9.60
N THR A 23 13.09 -30.94 -9.69
CA THR A 23 11.82 -31.40 -10.27
C THR A 23 11.98 -31.78 -11.75
N ILE A 24 12.63 -30.92 -12.55
CA ILE A 24 12.91 -31.17 -13.96
C ILE A 24 13.83 -32.38 -14.13
N ALA A 25 14.90 -32.47 -13.33
CA ALA A 25 15.83 -33.59 -13.39
C ALA A 25 15.13 -34.92 -13.08
N VAL A 26 14.26 -34.96 -12.06
CA VAL A 26 13.46 -36.15 -11.74
C VAL A 26 12.54 -36.52 -12.90
N LEU A 27 11.85 -35.56 -13.52
CA LEU A 27 10.98 -35.80 -14.68
C LEU A 27 11.77 -36.32 -15.89
N MET A 28 12.93 -35.72 -16.18
CA MET A 28 13.82 -36.17 -17.26
C MET A 28 14.38 -37.57 -16.99
N LEU A 29 14.74 -37.90 -15.75
CA LEU A 29 15.20 -39.23 -15.38
C LEU A 29 14.09 -40.29 -15.49
N GLN A 30 12.85 -39.93 -15.12
CA GLN A 30 11.68 -40.79 -15.33
C GLN A 30 11.40 -40.99 -16.82
N HIS A 31 11.50 -39.95 -17.63
CA HIS A 31 11.35 -40.04 -19.08
C HIS A 31 12.45 -40.91 -19.70
N ALA A 32 13.71 -40.69 -19.32
CA ALA A 32 14.87 -41.44 -19.81
C ALA A 32 14.79 -42.94 -19.45
N LYS A 33 14.26 -43.28 -18.27
CA LYS A 33 13.93 -44.67 -17.91
C LYS A 33 12.89 -45.29 -18.85
N ARG A 34 11.88 -44.51 -19.26
CA ARG A 34 10.81 -44.93 -20.18
C ARG A 34 11.32 -45.20 -21.60
N ILE A 35 12.16 -44.31 -22.13
CA ILE A 35 12.71 -44.42 -23.49
C ILE A 35 14.05 -45.18 -23.57
N ARG A 36 14.56 -45.67 -22.43
CA ARG A 36 15.88 -46.35 -22.28
C ARG A 36 17.06 -45.58 -22.91
N SER A 37 17.01 -44.25 -22.90
CA SER A 37 18.05 -43.39 -23.50
C SER A 37 19.10 -42.97 -22.48
N ILE A 38 20.36 -43.36 -22.69
CA ILE A 38 21.49 -42.94 -21.85
C ILE A 38 21.81 -41.45 -22.04
N LYS A 39 21.63 -40.92 -23.25
CA LYS A 39 21.86 -39.50 -23.57
C LYS A 39 20.98 -38.58 -22.72
N VAL A 40 19.69 -38.91 -22.59
CA VAL A 40 18.75 -38.10 -21.79
C VAL A 40 19.05 -38.21 -20.29
N ARG A 41 19.52 -39.38 -19.81
CA ARG A 41 19.99 -39.50 -18.42
C ARG A 41 21.18 -38.59 -18.16
N LEU A 42 22.18 -38.58 -19.04
CA LEU A 42 23.34 -37.71 -18.91
C LEU A 42 22.93 -36.24 -18.97
N GLN A 43 22.10 -35.83 -19.94
CA GLN A 43 21.57 -34.46 -20.03
C GLN A 43 20.87 -34.01 -18.74
N ALA A 44 20.09 -34.89 -18.10
CA ALA A 44 19.43 -34.59 -16.84
C ALA A 44 20.43 -34.31 -15.70
N HIS A 45 21.51 -35.10 -15.59
CA HIS A 45 22.54 -34.89 -14.57
C HIS A 45 23.36 -33.63 -14.86
N TRP A 46 23.74 -33.37 -16.11
CA TRP A 46 24.47 -32.15 -16.48
C TRP A 46 23.65 -30.88 -16.22
N LEU A 47 22.37 -30.89 -16.58
CA LEU A 47 21.46 -29.78 -16.28
C LEU A 47 21.31 -29.58 -14.77
N TRP A 48 21.13 -30.66 -14.02
CA TRP A 48 21.02 -30.58 -12.56
C TRP A 48 22.31 -30.04 -11.92
N CYS A 49 23.48 -30.58 -12.27
CA CYS A 49 24.77 -30.12 -11.76
C CYS A 49 25.04 -28.65 -12.12
N GLY A 50 24.78 -28.24 -13.37
CA GLY A 50 24.99 -26.86 -13.81
C GLY A 50 24.11 -25.87 -13.05
N VAL A 51 22.80 -26.17 -12.95
CA VAL A 51 21.85 -25.31 -12.23
C VAL A 51 22.12 -25.32 -10.72
N PHE A 52 22.53 -26.46 -10.16
CA PHE A 52 22.93 -26.55 -8.76
C PHE A 52 24.17 -25.70 -8.46
N SER A 53 25.19 -25.73 -9.31
CA SER A 53 26.38 -24.88 -9.15
C SER A 53 26.05 -23.39 -9.19
N ILE A 54 25.19 -22.96 -10.14
CA ILE A 54 24.71 -21.57 -10.21
C ILE A 54 23.95 -21.21 -8.92
N SER A 55 23.05 -22.08 -8.49
CA SER A 55 22.29 -21.87 -7.26
C SER A 55 23.19 -21.78 -6.02
N ALA A 56 24.17 -22.67 -5.90
CA ALA A 56 25.11 -22.69 -4.80
C ALA A 56 25.95 -21.42 -4.76
N TYR A 57 26.42 -20.93 -5.91
CA TYR A 57 27.14 -19.67 -6.01
C TYR A 57 26.29 -18.47 -5.54
N LEU A 58 25.03 -18.39 -5.99
CA LEU A 58 24.10 -17.33 -5.58
C LEU A 58 23.77 -17.40 -4.08
N PHE A 59 23.60 -18.60 -3.54
CA PHE A 59 23.34 -18.79 -2.12
C PHE A 59 24.55 -18.44 -1.25
N LEU A 60 25.73 -18.96 -1.58
CA LEU A 60 26.96 -18.75 -0.81
C LEU A 60 27.37 -17.27 -0.81
N SER A 61 27.26 -16.58 -1.94
CA SER A 61 27.54 -15.14 -2.01
C SER A 61 26.61 -14.32 -1.13
N ALA A 62 25.32 -14.63 -1.13
CA ALA A 62 24.34 -13.96 -0.28
C ALA A 62 24.56 -14.25 1.22
N VAL A 63 24.87 -15.50 1.59
CA VAL A 63 25.16 -15.88 2.98
C VAL A 63 26.44 -15.23 3.47
N ALA A 64 27.50 -15.18 2.64
CA ALA A 64 28.73 -14.49 2.97
C ALA A 64 28.47 -13.01 3.27
N TYR A 65 27.66 -12.33 2.43
CA TYR A 65 27.26 -10.95 2.66
C TYR A 65 26.50 -10.78 3.98
N LEU A 66 25.48 -11.59 4.25
CA LEU A 66 24.71 -11.50 5.50
C LEU A 66 25.56 -11.80 6.74
N TYR A 67 26.55 -12.69 6.60
CA TYR A 67 27.51 -12.97 7.67
C TYR A 67 28.43 -11.79 7.94
N THR A 68 28.93 -11.13 6.88
CA THR A 68 29.75 -9.91 7.05
C THR A 68 28.96 -8.77 7.70
N GLU A 69 27.67 -8.61 7.34
CA GLU A 69 26.78 -7.64 7.99
C GLU A 69 26.56 -8.01 9.46
N HIS A 70 26.33 -9.29 9.77
CA HIS A 70 26.18 -9.74 11.15
C HIS A 70 27.39 -9.38 12.02
N LEU A 71 28.61 -9.65 11.55
CA LEU A 71 29.85 -9.32 12.28
C LEU A 71 29.97 -7.81 12.52
N TRP A 72 29.60 -6.99 11.55
CA TRP A 72 29.59 -5.54 11.70
C TRP A 72 28.58 -5.09 12.78
N PHE A 73 27.34 -5.61 12.72
CA PHE A 73 26.31 -5.30 13.72
C PHE A 73 26.68 -5.80 15.12
N GLU A 74 27.37 -6.93 15.22
CA GLU A 74 27.90 -7.45 16.48
C GLU A 74 28.95 -6.53 17.08
N HIS A 75 29.87 -6.00 16.25
CA HIS A 75 30.90 -5.08 16.70
C HIS A 75 30.34 -3.78 17.31
N VAL A 76 29.19 -3.31 16.82
CA VAL A 76 28.49 -2.11 17.34
C VAL A 76 27.47 -2.46 18.45
N GLY A 77 27.35 -3.73 18.86
CA GLY A 77 26.42 -4.16 19.90
C GLY A 77 24.94 -4.27 19.46
N TYR A 78 24.67 -4.22 18.16
CA TYR A 78 23.33 -4.27 17.57
C TYR A 78 22.98 -5.60 16.88
N ALA A 79 23.72 -6.69 17.16
CA ALA A 79 23.45 -8.02 16.60
C ALA A 79 22.00 -8.49 16.82
N ASN A 80 21.42 -8.19 17.99
CA ASN A 80 20.03 -8.54 18.30
C ASN A 80 19.04 -7.82 17.37
N ILE A 81 19.31 -6.56 17.01
CA ILE A 81 18.48 -5.79 16.08
C ILE A 81 18.59 -6.41 14.68
N PHE A 82 19.79 -6.69 14.20
CA PHE A 82 20.01 -7.33 12.89
C PHE A 82 19.21 -8.64 12.75
N TRP A 83 19.34 -9.54 13.72
CA TRP A 83 18.59 -10.81 13.70
C TRP A 83 17.09 -10.60 13.93
N GLY A 84 16.68 -9.60 14.69
CA GLY A 84 15.27 -9.22 14.86
C GLY A 84 14.63 -8.79 13.54
N LEU A 85 15.32 -7.93 12.78
CA LEU A 85 14.89 -7.48 11.45
C LEU A 85 14.77 -8.66 10.48
N LEU A 86 15.78 -9.54 10.44
CA LEU A 86 15.78 -10.70 9.56
C LEU A 86 14.67 -11.70 9.93
N LYS A 87 14.47 -11.97 11.23
CA LYS A 87 13.38 -12.81 11.73
C LYS A 87 12.01 -12.23 11.36
N GLY A 88 11.81 -10.91 11.48
CA GLY A 88 10.56 -10.26 11.07
C GLY A 88 10.22 -10.49 9.60
N ARG A 89 11.22 -10.33 8.71
CA ARG A 89 11.07 -10.57 7.26
C ARG A 89 10.69 -12.02 6.96
N TRP A 90 11.44 -13.00 7.49
CA TRP A 90 11.13 -14.43 7.31
C TRP A 90 9.81 -14.83 7.99
N GLY A 91 9.46 -14.22 9.11
CA GLY A 91 8.19 -14.41 9.79
C GLY A 91 7.00 -14.00 8.92
N LEU A 92 7.10 -12.87 8.21
CA LEU A 92 6.09 -12.45 7.24
C LEU A 92 5.97 -13.42 6.07
N LEU A 93 7.10 -13.90 5.52
CA LEU A 93 7.06 -14.94 4.46
C LEU A 93 6.27 -16.16 4.93
N ILE A 94 6.62 -16.71 6.09
CA ILE A 94 6.00 -17.93 6.62
C ILE A 94 4.52 -17.69 6.89
N LYS A 95 4.17 -16.58 7.53
CA LYS A 95 2.77 -16.22 7.86
C LYS A 95 1.91 -16.15 6.60
N PHE A 96 2.31 -15.37 5.60
CA PHE A 96 1.52 -15.20 4.38
C PHE A 96 1.55 -16.45 3.49
N ALA A 97 2.65 -17.19 3.45
CA ALA A 97 2.72 -18.47 2.73
C ALA A 97 1.78 -19.50 3.36
N ALA A 98 1.73 -19.58 4.69
CA ALA A 98 0.80 -20.46 5.40
C ALA A 98 -0.66 -20.09 5.13
N ILE A 99 -1.02 -18.80 5.17
CA ILE A 99 -2.38 -18.34 4.86
C ILE A 99 -2.75 -18.70 3.42
N ALA A 100 -1.88 -18.44 2.45
CA ALA A 100 -2.13 -18.80 1.04
C ALA A 100 -2.26 -20.32 0.86
N LEU A 101 -1.37 -21.10 1.49
CA LEU A 101 -1.35 -22.56 1.40
C LEU A 101 -2.64 -23.16 1.95
N VAL A 102 -3.07 -22.72 3.13
CA VAL A 102 -4.31 -23.16 3.76
C VAL A 102 -5.51 -22.75 2.91
N PHE A 103 -5.56 -21.51 2.43
CA PHE A 103 -6.69 -21.02 1.65
C PHE A 103 -6.84 -21.76 0.31
N ILE A 104 -5.78 -21.84 -0.50
CA ILE A 104 -5.80 -22.52 -1.80
C ILE A 104 -5.99 -24.04 -1.60
N GLY A 105 -5.33 -24.61 -0.58
CA GLY A 105 -5.45 -26.01 -0.21
C GLY A 105 -6.87 -26.39 0.18
N MET A 106 -7.54 -25.57 1.01
CA MET A 106 -8.93 -25.80 1.42
C MET A 106 -9.89 -25.75 0.23
N ASN A 107 -9.76 -24.76 -0.65
CA ASN A 107 -10.61 -24.68 -1.85
C ASN A 107 -10.36 -25.84 -2.82
N SER A 108 -9.10 -26.27 -2.97
CA SER A 108 -8.76 -27.46 -3.77
C SER A 108 -9.31 -28.74 -3.14
N PHE A 109 -9.30 -28.84 -1.80
CA PHE A 109 -9.86 -29.95 -1.05
C PHE A 109 -11.39 -30.03 -1.21
N VAL A 110 -12.10 -28.91 -1.13
CA VAL A 110 -13.54 -28.84 -1.42
C VAL A 110 -13.80 -29.35 -2.84
N GLY A 111 -13.04 -28.89 -3.84
CA GLY A 111 -13.16 -29.38 -5.21
C GLY A 111 -12.98 -30.90 -5.33
N HIS A 112 -12.01 -31.47 -4.59
CA HIS A 112 -11.78 -32.92 -4.54
C HIS A 112 -12.92 -33.71 -3.89
N ARG A 113 -13.44 -33.22 -2.75
CA ARG A 113 -14.55 -33.87 -2.03
C ARG A 113 -15.83 -33.94 -2.85
N VAL A 114 -16.05 -32.92 -3.66
CA VAL A 114 -17.24 -32.79 -4.51
C VAL A 114 -17.15 -33.67 -5.77
N CYS A 115 -15.94 -33.94 -6.27
CA CYS A 115 -15.67 -34.74 -7.46
C CYS A 115 -14.85 -36.01 -7.15
N PRO A 116 -15.37 -36.96 -6.33
CA PRO A 116 -14.64 -38.17 -5.97
C PRO A 116 -14.41 -39.07 -7.18
N ILE A 117 -13.47 -40.02 -7.05
CA ILE A 117 -13.19 -41.00 -8.09
C ILE A 117 -14.32 -42.06 -8.08
N PRO A 118 -15.00 -42.33 -9.20
CA PRO A 118 -15.98 -43.41 -9.26
C PRO A 118 -15.32 -44.78 -9.02
N ALA A 119 -15.99 -45.65 -8.26
CA ALA A 119 -15.45 -46.97 -7.90
C ALA A 119 -15.09 -47.82 -9.14
N GLU A 120 -15.92 -47.75 -10.18
CA GLU A 120 -15.79 -48.47 -11.45
C GLU A 120 -14.51 -48.09 -12.21
N PHE A 121 -14.18 -46.80 -12.25
CA PHE A 121 -13.01 -46.27 -12.98
C PHE A 121 -11.75 -46.19 -12.13
N SER A 122 -11.85 -46.48 -10.82
CA SER A 122 -10.75 -46.32 -9.87
C SER A 122 -9.49 -47.08 -10.30
N ARG A 123 -9.62 -48.31 -10.83
CA ARG A 123 -8.48 -49.14 -11.27
C ARG A 123 -7.69 -48.52 -12.43
N TRP A 124 -8.37 -47.89 -13.38
CA TRP A 124 -7.78 -47.32 -14.59
C TRP A 124 -7.28 -45.89 -14.40
N THR A 125 -7.93 -45.12 -13.52
CA THR A 125 -7.60 -43.71 -13.31
C THR A 125 -6.65 -43.46 -12.13
N ARG A 126 -6.41 -44.45 -11.25
CA ARG A 126 -5.62 -44.29 -10.00
C ARG A 126 -4.23 -43.70 -10.22
N SER A 127 -3.48 -44.26 -11.17
CA SER A 127 -2.10 -43.84 -11.46
C SER A 127 -2.06 -42.39 -11.93
N ARG A 128 -2.79 -42.05 -13.00
CA ARG A 128 -2.83 -40.70 -13.57
C ARG A 128 -3.31 -39.66 -12.55
N THR A 129 -4.32 -40.01 -11.77
CA THR A 129 -4.90 -39.13 -10.74
C THR A 129 -3.93 -38.89 -9.57
N LYS A 130 -3.21 -39.93 -9.12
CA LYS A 130 -2.18 -39.78 -8.07
C LYS A 130 -1.08 -38.80 -8.50
N HIS A 131 -0.55 -38.95 -9.72
CA HIS A 131 0.48 -38.04 -10.23
C HIS A 131 -0.05 -36.60 -10.32
N PHE A 132 -1.30 -36.42 -10.75
CA PHE A 132 -1.93 -35.10 -10.80
C PHE A 132 -2.06 -34.45 -9.41
N TYR A 133 -2.51 -35.18 -8.38
CA TYR A 133 -2.62 -34.60 -7.03
C TYR A 133 -1.28 -34.26 -6.41
N VAL A 134 -0.24 -35.08 -6.64
CA VAL A 134 1.13 -34.76 -6.19
C VAL A 134 1.61 -33.49 -6.89
N PHE A 135 1.41 -33.39 -8.21
CA PHE A 135 1.74 -32.19 -8.97
C PHE A 135 0.97 -30.96 -8.47
N GLN A 136 -0.33 -31.09 -8.23
CA GLN A 136 -1.16 -30.01 -7.72
C GLN A 136 -0.74 -29.55 -6.33
N ALA A 137 -0.43 -30.47 -5.41
CA ALA A 137 0.05 -30.13 -4.08
C ALA A 137 1.37 -29.36 -4.14
N PHE A 138 2.31 -29.81 -4.99
CA PHE A 138 3.56 -29.08 -5.24
C PHE A 138 3.30 -27.69 -5.84
N LEU A 139 2.40 -27.59 -6.83
CA LEU A 139 2.01 -26.31 -7.43
C LEU A 139 1.44 -25.34 -6.39
N ILE A 140 0.53 -25.81 -5.53
CA ILE A 140 -0.06 -25.01 -4.45
C ILE A 140 1.02 -24.54 -3.47
N PHE A 141 1.94 -25.42 -3.08
CA PHE A 141 3.06 -25.07 -2.21
C PHE A 141 3.97 -24.00 -2.82
N SER A 142 4.42 -24.20 -4.07
CA SER A 142 5.28 -23.24 -4.78
C SER A 142 4.59 -21.89 -4.97
N ILE A 143 3.33 -21.88 -5.41
CA ILE A 143 2.55 -20.65 -5.59
C ILE A 143 2.39 -19.90 -4.26
N SER A 144 2.13 -20.62 -3.16
CA SER A 144 1.93 -19.99 -1.84
C SER A 144 3.20 -19.28 -1.36
N ILE A 145 4.38 -19.86 -1.60
CA ILE A 145 5.67 -19.21 -1.32
C ILE A 145 5.82 -17.98 -2.21
N VAL A 146 5.63 -18.11 -3.53
CA VAL A 146 5.79 -16.99 -4.49
C VAL A 146 4.86 -15.82 -4.13
N LEU A 147 3.61 -16.09 -3.73
CA LEU A 147 2.67 -15.07 -3.29
C LEU A 147 3.12 -14.35 -2.01
N ALA A 148 3.87 -15.01 -1.14
CA ALA A 148 4.30 -14.46 0.13
C ALA A 148 5.60 -13.64 0.04
N VAL A 149 6.46 -13.91 -0.96
CA VAL A 149 7.76 -13.24 -1.14
C VAL A 149 7.66 -11.69 -1.10
N PRO A 150 6.71 -11.04 -1.80
CA PRO A 150 6.59 -9.58 -1.74
C PRO A 150 6.39 -9.02 -0.31
N MET A 151 5.70 -9.75 0.56
CA MET A 151 5.39 -9.30 1.93
C MET A 151 6.65 -9.15 2.79
N MET A 152 7.73 -9.87 2.48
CA MET A 152 9.00 -9.73 3.19
C MET A 152 9.62 -8.35 3.05
N PHE A 153 9.39 -7.66 1.93
CA PHE A 153 10.00 -6.37 1.64
C PHE A 153 9.27 -5.20 2.30
N PHE A 154 8.06 -5.42 2.81
CA PHE A 154 7.25 -4.41 3.49
C PHE A 154 7.26 -4.60 5.02
N TRP A 155 8.30 -5.25 5.54
CA TRP A 155 8.41 -5.56 6.97
C TRP A 155 8.39 -4.31 7.85
N ASP A 156 8.92 -3.19 7.36
CA ASP A 156 8.97 -1.91 8.06
C ASP A 156 7.57 -1.30 8.21
N ASP A 157 6.72 -1.44 7.20
CA ASP A 157 5.31 -1.06 7.29
C ASP A 157 4.58 -1.86 8.38
N PHE A 158 4.86 -3.16 8.52
CA PHE A 158 4.28 -3.99 9.59
C PHE A 158 4.78 -3.61 10.98
N VAL A 159 6.09 -3.34 11.11
CA VAL A 159 6.66 -2.85 12.38
C VAL A 159 6.03 -1.50 12.77
N ARG A 160 5.83 -0.60 11.81
CA ARG A 160 5.14 0.69 12.03
C ARG A 160 3.67 0.51 12.35
N TYR A 161 2.98 -0.43 11.72
CA TYR A 161 1.58 -0.75 12.02
C TYR A 161 1.40 -1.20 13.47
N ASP A 162 2.30 -2.05 13.97
CA ASP A 162 2.22 -2.60 15.33
C ASP A 162 2.67 -1.59 16.41
N ASN A 163 3.59 -0.67 16.08
CA ASN A 163 4.23 0.24 17.05
C ASN A 163 3.92 1.73 16.82
N GLY A 164 3.05 2.06 15.87
CA GLY A 164 2.77 3.44 15.47
C GLY A 164 2.12 4.26 16.59
N PRO A 165 2.64 5.45 16.92
CA PRO A 165 2.05 6.31 17.94
C PRO A 165 0.69 6.87 17.48
N GLU A 166 -0.18 7.14 18.45
CA GLU A 166 -1.44 7.84 18.23
C GLU A 166 -1.22 9.32 17.90
N TRP A 167 -2.12 9.88 17.10
CA TRP A 167 -2.06 11.29 16.74
C TRP A 167 -2.50 12.15 17.93
N THR A 168 -1.62 13.04 18.39
CA THR A 168 -1.89 13.96 19.51
C THR A 168 -2.18 15.40 19.07
N GLY A 169 -2.08 15.70 17.77
CA GLY A 169 -2.26 17.04 17.22
C GLY A 169 -3.72 17.43 16.95
N THR A 170 -3.93 18.65 16.42
CA THR A 170 -5.26 19.09 15.97
C THR A 170 -5.79 18.17 14.87
N PRO A 171 -7.07 17.77 14.88
CA PRO A 171 -7.61 16.90 13.85
C PRO A 171 -7.75 17.63 12.50
N GLU A 172 -6.70 17.65 11.69
CA GLU A 172 -6.84 17.89 10.24
C GLU A 172 -7.42 16.62 9.61
N THR A 173 -8.72 16.40 9.80
CA THR A 173 -9.36 15.13 9.44
C THR A 173 -9.57 15.08 7.92
N VAL A 174 -8.63 14.44 7.21
CA VAL A 174 -8.64 14.36 5.75
C VAL A 174 -9.79 13.48 5.26
N PHE A 175 -10.11 12.38 5.97
CA PHE A 175 -11.20 11.46 5.64
C PHE A 175 -12.08 11.19 6.86
N GLN A 176 -13.40 11.22 6.64
CA GLN A 176 -14.42 10.98 7.65
C GLN A 176 -15.29 9.80 7.23
N LYS A 177 -15.45 8.81 8.10
CA LYS A 177 -16.48 7.77 7.93
C LYS A 177 -17.71 8.19 8.71
N LEU A 178 -18.85 8.41 8.04
CA LEU A 178 -20.12 8.65 8.74
C LEU A 178 -20.46 7.40 9.57
N LEU A 179 -20.73 7.62 10.86
CA LEU A 179 -21.17 6.60 11.80
C LEU A 179 -22.69 6.58 11.85
N PHE A 180 -23.29 7.70 12.21
CA PHE A 180 -24.74 7.88 12.31
C PHE A 180 -25.09 9.36 12.30
N VAL A 181 -26.38 9.64 12.12
CA VAL A 181 -26.96 10.98 12.18
C VAL A 181 -27.92 11.01 13.36
N ALA A 182 -27.84 12.05 14.20
CA ALA A 182 -28.70 12.23 15.36
C ALA A 182 -29.37 13.62 15.36
N ASN A 183 -30.34 13.79 16.26
CA ASN A 183 -31.08 15.03 16.43
C ASN A 183 -30.18 16.16 16.98
N GLU A 184 -30.50 17.41 16.65
CA GLU A 184 -29.77 18.60 17.08
C GLU A 184 -29.80 18.82 18.59
N GLU A 185 -30.77 18.28 19.32
CA GLU A 185 -30.88 18.45 20.79
C GLU A 185 -29.59 18.09 21.55
N LEU A 186 -28.80 17.13 21.04
CA LEU A 186 -27.51 16.73 21.61
C LEU A 186 -26.43 17.82 21.46
N ALA A 187 -26.62 18.83 20.61
CA ALA A 187 -25.68 19.93 20.38
C ALA A 187 -25.51 20.79 21.65
N ALA A 188 -26.61 21.00 22.38
CA ALA A 188 -26.60 21.77 23.62
C ALA A 188 -25.79 21.06 24.72
N ASP A 189 -25.79 19.73 24.71
CA ASP A 189 -24.98 18.92 25.62
C ASP A 189 -23.49 18.94 25.23
N LEU A 190 -23.20 18.84 23.92
CA LEU A 190 -21.84 18.92 23.39
C LEU A 190 -21.18 20.29 23.62
N ASP A 191 -21.95 21.39 23.56
CA ASP A 191 -21.45 22.74 23.85
C ASP A 191 -21.09 22.96 25.33
N LYS A 192 -21.66 22.16 26.24
CA LYS A 192 -21.31 22.20 27.68
C LYS A 192 -20.00 21.48 28.02
N GLY A 193 -19.34 20.86 27.05
CA GLY A 193 -18.02 20.24 27.22
C GLY A 193 -18.03 18.86 27.87
N GLY A 194 -19.20 18.22 28.04
CA GLY A 194 -19.32 16.90 28.65
C GLY A 194 -19.95 15.85 27.72
N VAL A 195 -19.49 14.60 27.81
CA VAL A 195 -20.14 13.44 27.16
C VAL A 195 -21.27 12.96 28.06
N THR A 196 -22.49 13.41 27.78
CA THR A 196 -23.70 13.06 28.56
C THR A 196 -24.15 11.61 28.38
N GLU A 197 -24.95 11.11 29.31
CA GLU A 197 -25.51 9.75 29.23
C GLU A 197 -26.46 9.57 28.04
N SER A 198 -27.17 10.63 27.64
CA SER A 198 -27.98 10.68 26.41
C SER A 198 -27.11 10.45 25.18
N LEU A 199 -25.95 11.12 25.12
CA LEU A 199 -24.98 10.95 24.03
C LEU A 199 -24.39 9.54 24.01
N ARG A 200 -24.03 8.97 25.17
CA ARG A 200 -23.54 7.59 25.28
C ARG A 200 -24.56 6.58 24.76
N ARG A 201 -25.83 6.71 25.16
CA ARG A 201 -26.93 5.85 24.67
C ARG A 201 -27.12 5.95 23.17
N GLU A 202 -26.97 7.14 22.58
CA GLU A 202 -27.09 7.30 21.13
C GLU A 202 -25.95 6.61 20.38
N PHE A 203 -24.72 6.68 20.90
CA PHE A 203 -23.59 5.91 20.39
C PHE A 203 -23.85 4.39 20.51
N GLU A 204 -24.32 3.91 21.66
CA GLU A 204 -24.61 2.49 21.90
C GLU A 204 -25.70 1.95 20.98
N LYS A 205 -26.78 2.71 20.79
CA LYS A 205 -27.87 2.40 19.85
C LYS A 205 -27.36 2.22 18.42
N ASN A 206 -26.31 2.96 18.05
CA ASN A 206 -25.66 2.87 16.75
C ASN A 206 -24.44 1.91 16.75
N GLY A 207 -24.32 1.06 17.78
CA GLY A 207 -23.32 -0.01 17.84
C GLY A 207 -21.92 0.43 18.26
N VAL A 208 -21.79 1.60 18.89
CA VAL A 208 -20.51 2.13 19.38
C VAL A 208 -20.59 2.34 20.89
N VAL A 209 -19.77 1.62 21.66
CA VAL A 209 -19.70 1.80 23.11
C VAL A 209 -18.55 2.76 23.43
N LEU A 210 -18.87 3.92 24.00
CA LEU A 210 -17.87 4.86 24.50
C LEU A 210 -17.32 4.38 25.84
N SER A 211 -16.00 4.36 25.99
CA SER A 211 -15.36 4.02 27.26
C SER A 211 -15.66 5.05 28.36
N GLN A 212 -15.22 4.79 29.59
CA GLN A 212 -15.40 5.80 30.65
C GLN A 212 -14.44 6.97 30.50
N ASN A 213 -13.23 6.72 29.99
CA ASN A 213 -12.20 7.73 29.78
C ASN A 213 -12.39 8.43 28.42
N VAL A 214 -13.22 9.48 28.41
CA VAL A 214 -13.56 10.21 27.17
C VAL A 214 -13.34 11.70 27.35
N ASP A 215 -12.58 12.29 26.43
CA ASP A 215 -12.30 13.72 26.35
C ASP A 215 -13.11 14.35 25.21
N LEU A 216 -13.85 15.43 25.49
CA LEU A 216 -14.61 16.19 24.48
C LEU A 216 -13.92 17.54 24.24
N ARG A 217 -13.54 17.78 22.99
CA ARG A 217 -12.97 19.06 22.55
C ARG A 217 -13.92 19.75 21.57
N ALA A 218 -14.33 20.95 21.93
CA ALA A 218 -15.04 21.86 21.02
C ALA A 218 -14.03 22.66 20.20
N PHE A 219 -14.24 22.75 18.89
CA PHE A 219 -13.45 23.57 17.97
C PHE A 219 -14.35 24.65 17.36
N GLY A 220 -13.78 25.83 17.08
CA GLY A 220 -14.46 26.81 16.21
C GLY A 220 -14.72 26.20 14.82
N LEU A 221 -15.79 26.65 14.16
CA LEU A 221 -16.25 26.14 12.85
C LEU A 221 -15.09 26.02 11.84
N ASN A 222 -14.65 24.78 11.56
CA ASN A 222 -13.73 24.49 10.46
C ASN A 222 -14.51 24.38 9.13
N ARG A 223 -13.85 24.56 7.97
CA ARG A 223 -14.41 24.47 6.61
C ARG A 223 -15.22 23.20 6.30
N LYS A 224 -15.05 22.12 7.07
CA LYS A 224 -15.81 20.86 6.94
C LYS A 224 -17.06 20.77 7.84
N GLY A 225 -17.43 21.84 8.56
CA GLY A 225 -18.61 21.87 9.45
C GLY A 225 -18.45 21.11 10.77
N ILE A 226 -17.25 20.57 11.06
CA ILE A 226 -16.94 19.89 12.33
C ILE A 226 -16.87 20.93 13.45
N LYS A 227 -17.64 20.71 14.51
CA LYS A 227 -17.69 21.58 15.69
C LYS A 227 -17.19 20.89 16.96
N TRP A 228 -17.32 19.57 17.08
CA TRP A 228 -16.85 18.84 18.26
C TRP A 228 -16.06 17.59 17.89
N VAL A 229 -15.15 17.19 18.78
CA VAL A 229 -14.38 15.94 18.67
C VAL A 229 -14.35 15.24 20.01
N ILE A 230 -14.69 13.96 20.01
CA ILE A 230 -14.65 13.06 21.15
C ILE A 230 -13.43 12.15 20.98
N ASN A 231 -12.55 12.09 21.98
CA ASN A 231 -11.45 11.14 22.06
C ASN A 231 -11.75 10.12 23.15
N ASP A 232 -11.93 8.86 22.76
CA ASP A 232 -12.07 7.72 23.65
C ASP A 232 -10.67 7.15 23.94
N GLY A 233 -10.20 7.34 25.18
CA GLY A 233 -8.85 7.00 25.61
C GLY A 233 -8.60 5.50 25.76
N ASP A 234 -9.62 4.72 26.14
CA ASP A 234 -9.45 3.28 26.35
C ASP A 234 -9.50 2.51 25.02
N ASN A 235 -10.40 2.92 24.11
CA ASN A 235 -10.54 2.30 22.80
C ASN A 235 -9.60 2.91 21.74
N LYS A 236 -8.89 3.99 22.09
CA LYS A 236 -7.96 4.71 21.19
C LYS A 236 -8.66 5.15 19.90
N LYS A 237 -9.88 5.69 20.04
CA LYS A 237 -10.73 6.11 18.92
C LYS A 237 -11.10 7.57 19.05
N THR A 238 -11.14 8.25 17.92
CA THR A 238 -11.63 9.62 17.81
C THR A 238 -12.93 9.64 17.02
N TYR A 239 -13.86 10.49 17.43
CA TYR A 239 -15.12 10.76 16.75
C TYR A 239 -15.25 12.26 16.53
N SER A 240 -15.55 12.70 15.31
CA SER A 240 -15.79 14.10 14.98
C SER A 240 -17.26 14.32 14.67
N ILE A 241 -17.82 15.43 15.16
CA ILE A 241 -19.24 15.74 15.06
C ILE A 241 -19.38 17.01 14.25
N ALA A 242 -20.12 16.93 13.14
CA ALA A 242 -20.47 18.09 12.34
C ALA A 242 -21.94 18.42 12.49
N LYS A 243 -22.25 19.72 12.61
CA LYS A 243 -23.63 20.19 12.50
C LYS A 243 -23.92 20.50 11.04
N VAL A 244 -24.86 19.78 10.45
CA VAL A 244 -25.31 19.99 9.06
C VAL A 244 -26.80 20.26 9.11
N ASN A 245 -27.20 21.52 8.90
CA ASN A 245 -28.57 22.00 9.06
C ASN A 245 -29.10 21.64 10.47
N ASP A 246 -30.26 20.97 10.55
CA ASP A 246 -30.97 20.60 11.78
C ASP A 246 -30.55 19.21 12.32
N SER A 247 -29.36 18.72 11.93
CA SER A 247 -28.90 17.37 12.31
C SER A 247 -27.43 17.35 12.69
N LEU A 248 -27.08 16.43 13.58
CA LEU A 248 -25.71 16.14 13.97
C LEU A 248 -25.23 14.88 13.25
N SER A 249 -24.22 15.04 12.42
CA SER A 249 -23.55 13.93 11.76
C SER A 249 -22.31 13.54 12.54
N PHE A 250 -22.27 12.29 12.99
CA PHE A 250 -21.16 11.71 13.73
C PHE A 250 -20.25 10.98 12.76
N TYR A 251 -18.96 11.28 12.82
CA TYR A 251 -17.95 10.68 11.97
C TYR A 251 -16.85 10.04 12.81
N GLU A 252 -16.25 8.97 12.30
CA GLU A 252 -14.95 8.49 12.74
C GLU A 252 -13.90 9.08 11.78
N PRO A 253 -13.19 10.16 12.17
CA PRO A 253 -12.09 10.65 11.36
C PRO A 253 -10.95 9.65 11.34
N LYS A 254 -10.33 9.49 10.16
CA LYS A 254 -8.99 8.89 10.10
C LYS A 254 -7.97 9.99 10.33
N ASP A 255 -7.21 9.85 11.42
CA ASP A 255 -6.14 10.75 11.81
C ASP A 255 -4.90 10.55 10.92
N LEU A 256 -3.92 11.45 11.07
CA LEU A 256 -2.67 11.35 10.32
C LEU A 256 -1.91 10.06 10.66
N SER A 257 -1.96 9.61 11.93
CA SER A 257 -1.33 8.37 12.37
C SER A 257 -1.85 7.13 11.66
N PHE A 258 -3.16 7.05 11.37
CA PHE A 258 -3.71 5.98 10.53
C PHE A 258 -3.04 5.95 9.16
N PHE A 259 -2.94 7.09 8.50
CA PHE A 259 -2.39 7.17 7.15
C PHE A 259 -0.88 6.91 7.11
N LEU A 260 -0.13 7.34 8.13
CA LEU A 260 1.31 7.12 8.23
C LEU A 260 1.70 5.69 8.62
N PHE A 261 0.99 5.10 9.60
CA PHE A 261 1.43 3.85 10.22
C PHE A 261 0.58 2.64 9.85
N LYS A 262 -0.75 2.80 9.76
CA LYS A 262 -1.66 1.66 9.55
C LYS A 262 -1.99 1.42 8.08
N PHE A 263 -2.18 2.50 7.33
CA PHE A 263 -2.64 2.47 5.95
C PHE A 263 -1.72 1.72 4.98
N PRO A 264 -0.37 1.82 5.04
CA PRO A 264 0.51 1.05 4.16
C PRO A 264 0.27 -0.46 4.24
N VAL A 265 0.09 -1.01 5.45
CA VAL A 265 -0.25 -2.43 5.65
C VAL A 265 -1.58 -2.78 5.02
N TYR A 266 -2.63 -1.96 5.19
CA TYR A 266 -3.92 -2.19 4.53
C TYR A 266 -3.80 -2.18 3.00
N GLN A 267 -2.94 -1.35 2.42
CA GLN A 267 -2.68 -1.35 0.98
C GLN A 267 -2.06 -2.68 0.52
N TRP A 268 -1.01 -3.13 1.18
CA TRP A 268 -0.31 -4.37 0.82
C TRP A 268 -1.18 -5.60 1.04
N VAL A 269 -1.85 -5.70 2.18
CA VAL A 269 -2.73 -6.83 2.51
C VAL A 269 -3.92 -6.89 1.55
N SER A 270 -4.56 -5.76 1.23
CA SER A 270 -5.70 -5.76 0.29
C SER A 270 -5.28 -6.13 -1.13
N LEU A 271 -4.08 -5.71 -1.58
CA LEU A 271 -3.53 -6.12 -2.87
C LEU A 271 -3.19 -7.62 -2.87
N TRP A 272 -2.50 -8.09 -1.83
CA TRP A 272 -2.13 -9.49 -1.67
C TRP A 272 -3.34 -10.41 -1.68
N LEU A 273 -4.38 -10.06 -0.92
CA LEU A 273 -5.62 -10.83 -0.86
C LEU A 273 -6.32 -10.87 -2.22
N LYS A 274 -6.33 -9.75 -2.96
CA LYS A 274 -6.88 -9.70 -4.32
C LYS A 274 -6.12 -10.64 -5.26
N VAL A 275 -4.78 -10.63 -5.23
CA VAL A 275 -3.95 -11.52 -6.05
C VAL A 275 -4.16 -12.99 -5.63
N LEU A 276 -4.21 -13.28 -4.33
CA LEU A 276 -4.52 -14.61 -3.80
C LEU A 276 -5.85 -15.13 -4.36
N MET A 277 -6.90 -14.31 -4.40
CA MET A 277 -8.20 -14.72 -4.95
C MET A 277 -8.11 -15.07 -6.44
N TRP A 278 -7.44 -14.25 -7.25
CA TRP A 278 -7.26 -14.55 -8.68
C TRP A 278 -6.45 -15.83 -8.90
N VAL A 279 -5.36 -16.00 -8.16
CA VAL A 279 -4.54 -17.21 -8.25
C VAL A 279 -5.30 -18.44 -7.75
N ASN A 280 -6.09 -18.33 -6.69
CA ASN A 280 -6.97 -19.39 -6.23
C ASN A 280 -8.00 -19.78 -7.30
N LEU A 281 -8.60 -18.81 -8.00
CA LEU A 281 -9.50 -19.09 -9.13
C LEU A 281 -8.79 -19.82 -10.28
N LEU A 282 -7.54 -19.48 -10.58
CA LEU A 282 -6.74 -20.19 -11.59
C LEU A 282 -6.41 -21.62 -11.17
N VAL A 283 -5.97 -21.83 -9.93
CA VAL A 283 -5.62 -23.16 -9.40
C VAL A 283 -6.85 -24.06 -9.31
N THR A 284 -7.97 -23.53 -8.79
CA THR A 284 -9.24 -24.27 -8.72
C THR A 284 -9.82 -24.50 -10.12
N GLY A 285 -9.73 -23.54 -11.03
CA GLY A 285 -10.10 -23.70 -12.43
C GLY A 285 -9.30 -24.81 -13.13
N PHE A 286 -7.99 -24.86 -12.89
CA PHE A 286 -7.12 -25.94 -13.38
C PHE A 286 -7.54 -27.32 -12.84
N LEU A 287 -7.86 -27.39 -11.54
CA LEU A 287 -8.40 -28.59 -10.90
C LEU A 287 -9.72 -29.06 -11.53
N TYR A 288 -10.68 -28.15 -11.70
CA TYR A 288 -11.98 -28.47 -12.30
C TYR A 288 -11.85 -28.86 -13.77
N ASN A 289 -10.96 -28.22 -14.53
CA ASN A 289 -10.66 -28.62 -15.91
C ASN A 289 -10.07 -30.05 -15.97
N PHE A 290 -9.22 -30.44 -15.02
CA PHE A 290 -8.77 -31.82 -14.91
C PHE A 290 -9.94 -32.79 -14.65
N TYR A 291 -10.83 -32.47 -13.70
CA TYR A 291 -12.00 -33.29 -13.41
C TYR A 291 -12.99 -33.38 -14.56
N TYR A 292 -13.18 -32.29 -15.31
CA TYR A 292 -14.03 -32.25 -16.50
C TYR A 292 -13.53 -33.21 -17.58
N ARG A 293 -12.21 -33.29 -17.79
CA ARG A 293 -11.58 -34.14 -18.82
C ARG A 293 -11.26 -35.55 -18.37
N ARG A 294 -11.56 -35.91 -17.11
CA ARG A 294 -11.19 -37.20 -16.53
C ARG A 294 -12.11 -38.33 -17.00
N ASP A 295 -13.42 -38.14 -16.84
CA ASP A 295 -14.46 -39.12 -17.17
C ASP A 295 -15.85 -38.46 -17.23
N PRO A 296 -16.83 -39.05 -17.95
CA PRO A 296 -18.16 -38.47 -18.12
C PRO A 296 -18.98 -38.29 -16.82
N GLN A 297 -18.84 -39.23 -15.87
CA GLN A 297 -19.57 -39.16 -14.59
C GLN A 297 -19.08 -37.96 -13.75
N THR A 298 -17.78 -37.73 -13.73
CA THR A 298 -17.16 -36.59 -13.04
C THR A 298 -17.43 -35.29 -13.78
N MET A 299 -17.44 -35.32 -15.12
CA MET A 299 -17.82 -34.17 -15.94
C MET A 299 -19.20 -33.63 -15.53
N ALA A 300 -20.21 -34.49 -15.42
CA ALA A 300 -21.55 -34.09 -14.99
C ALA A 300 -21.57 -33.49 -13.56
N ARG A 301 -20.76 -34.03 -12.64
CA ARG A 301 -20.61 -33.44 -11.29
C ARG A 301 -19.95 -32.07 -11.33
N VAL A 302 -18.88 -31.91 -12.10
CA VAL A 302 -18.21 -30.61 -12.28
C VAL A 302 -19.21 -29.58 -12.74
N GLU A 303 -20.04 -29.89 -13.74
CA GLU A 303 -21.05 -28.94 -14.24
C GLU A 303 -22.06 -28.50 -13.17
N HIS A 304 -22.43 -29.39 -12.25
CA HIS A 304 -23.38 -29.07 -11.18
C HIS A 304 -22.74 -28.24 -10.06
N TYR A 305 -21.58 -28.67 -9.57
CA TYR A 305 -20.98 -28.08 -8.37
C TYR A 305 -20.05 -26.89 -8.65
N LEU A 306 -19.47 -26.79 -9.85
CA LEU A 306 -18.67 -25.64 -10.25
C LEU A 306 -19.47 -24.34 -10.15
N VAL A 307 -20.77 -24.38 -10.45
CA VAL A 307 -21.66 -23.23 -10.31
C VAL A 307 -21.73 -22.78 -8.86
N VAL A 308 -21.92 -23.68 -7.90
CA VAL A 308 -22.05 -23.31 -6.48
C VAL A 308 -20.71 -22.88 -5.90
N HIS A 309 -19.67 -23.70 -6.04
CA HIS A 309 -18.35 -23.39 -5.48
C HIS A 309 -17.75 -22.15 -6.14
N GLY A 310 -17.85 -22.02 -7.46
CA GLY A 310 -17.41 -20.83 -8.17
C GLY A 310 -18.19 -19.57 -7.75
N ALA A 311 -19.49 -19.67 -7.46
CA ALA A 311 -20.29 -18.51 -7.05
C ALA A 311 -19.83 -18.01 -5.69
N ILE A 312 -19.56 -18.93 -4.75
CA ILE A 312 -19.00 -18.60 -3.43
C ILE A 312 -17.63 -17.92 -3.60
N LEU A 313 -16.74 -18.49 -4.40
CA LEU A 313 -15.42 -17.89 -4.66
C LEU A 313 -15.54 -16.51 -5.32
N TRP A 314 -16.52 -16.32 -6.20
CA TRP A 314 -16.74 -15.04 -6.85
C TRP A 314 -17.31 -13.99 -5.88
N LEU A 315 -18.24 -14.36 -5.01
CA LEU A 315 -18.72 -13.48 -3.93
C LEU A 315 -17.58 -13.06 -2.99
N MET A 316 -16.67 -13.98 -2.64
CA MET A 316 -15.46 -13.64 -1.89
C MET A 316 -14.58 -12.65 -2.66
N LEU A 317 -14.37 -12.85 -3.97
CA LEU A 317 -13.62 -11.92 -4.81
C LEU A 317 -14.28 -10.52 -4.87
N LEU A 318 -15.61 -10.45 -4.97
CA LEU A 318 -16.34 -9.18 -4.96
C LEU A 318 -16.21 -8.48 -3.60
N ALA A 319 -16.29 -9.22 -2.48
CA ALA A 319 -16.07 -8.66 -1.15
C ALA A 319 -14.65 -8.09 -0.99
N VAL A 320 -13.63 -8.81 -1.48
CA VAL A 320 -12.24 -8.31 -1.52
C VAL A 320 -12.13 -7.09 -2.44
N SER A 321 -12.86 -7.05 -3.55
CA SER A 321 -12.92 -5.90 -4.46
C SER A 321 -13.56 -4.67 -3.79
N LEU A 322 -14.63 -4.84 -3.01
CA LEU A 322 -15.25 -3.75 -2.23
C LEU A 322 -14.26 -3.18 -1.22
N TRP A 323 -13.64 -4.04 -0.42
CA TRP A 323 -12.63 -3.62 0.54
C TRP A 323 -11.47 -2.88 -0.15
N ARG A 324 -10.94 -3.44 -1.25
CA ARG A 324 -9.86 -2.82 -2.02
C ARG A 324 -10.24 -1.47 -2.64
N SER A 325 -11.52 -1.28 -2.98
CA SER A 325 -12.05 -0.01 -3.48
C SER A 325 -12.06 1.04 -2.37
N GLN A 326 -12.49 0.66 -1.16
CA GLN A 326 -12.38 1.53 0.01
C GLN A 326 -10.93 1.92 0.32
N ILE A 327 -10.00 0.96 0.30
CA ILE A 327 -8.56 1.25 0.45
C ILE A 327 -8.03 2.16 -0.67
N SER A 328 -8.61 2.08 -1.88
CA SER A 328 -8.22 2.94 -3.00
C SER A 328 -8.68 4.38 -2.79
N ILE A 329 -9.87 4.61 -2.23
CA ILE A 329 -10.37 5.94 -1.84
C ILE A 329 -9.41 6.60 -0.84
N TRP A 330 -9.05 5.88 0.22
CA TRP A 330 -8.08 6.37 1.22
C TRP A 330 -6.69 6.63 0.62
N GLY A 331 -6.29 5.82 -0.36
CA GLY A 331 -5.00 5.97 -1.03
C GLY A 331 -4.88 7.18 -1.95
N MET A 332 -5.98 7.89 -2.18
CA MET A 332 -5.99 9.06 -3.05
C MET A 332 -5.16 10.22 -2.49
N LEU A 333 -4.96 10.26 -1.18
CA LEU A 333 -4.08 11.22 -0.51
C LEU A 333 -2.60 11.07 -0.91
N TYR A 334 -2.16 9.84 -1.19
CA TYR A 334 -0.75 9.54 -1.42
C TYR A 334 -0.37 9.45 -2.89
N ARG A 335 -1.35 9.18 -3.75
CA ARG A 335 -1.08 8.92 -5.16
C ARG A 335 -2.26 9.39 -5.99
N SER A 336 -2.04 10.41 -6.82
CA SER A 336 -2.98 10.72 -7.89
C SER A 336 -2.99 9.55 -8.88
N ARG A 337 -4.14 8.88 -9.00
CA ARG A 337 -4.35 7.80 -9.96
C ARG A 337 -4.87 8.40 -11.25
N VAL A 338 -3.97 8.73 -12.16
CA VAL A 338 -4.37 9.00 -13.55
C VAL A 338 -4.44 7.65 -14.30
N PRO A 339 -5.51 7.40 -15.08
CA PRO A 339 -5.77 6.11 -15.73
C PRO A 339 -4.71 5.63 -16.73
N LEU A 340 -4.73 4.32 -17.01
CA LEU A 340 -4.06 3.68 -18.16
C LEU A 340 -2.53 3.89 -18.29
N GLY A 341 -1.83 4.19 -17.19
CA GLY A 341 -0.37 4.36 -17.21
C GLY A 341 0.11 5.68 -17.84
N ILE A 342 -0.80 6.56 -18.26
CA ILE A 342 -0.51 7.90 -18.79
C ILE A 342 -0.12 8.86 -17.64
N GLY A 343 -0.35 8.46 -16.38
CA GLY A 343 -0.12 9.28 -15.19
C GLY A 343 1.32 9.71 -14.91
N HIS A 344 2.33 9.09 -15.53
CA HIS A 344 3.72 9.59 -15.40
C HIS A 344 3.92 10.95 -16.08
N GLN A 345 3.13 11.27 -17.11
CA GLN A 345 3.21 12.52 -17.88
C GLN A 345 2.30 13.62 -17.29
N ILE A 346 1.28 13.23 -16.51
CA ILE A 346 0.36 14.14 -15.81
C ILE A 346 0.72 14.12 -14.33
N ARG A 347 2.01 14.33 -14.02
CA ARG A 347 2.45 14.46 -12.64
C ARG A 347 1.92 15.79 -12.12
N ARG A 348 1.05 15.75 -11.12
CA ARG A 348 0.70 16.97 -10.40
C ARG A 348 1.94 17.64 -9.85
N ILE A 349 1.87 18.96 -9.77
CA ILE A 349 2.88 19.80 -9.13
C ILE A 349 2.93 19.52 -7.61
N VAL A 350 1.80 19.10 -7.02
CA VAL A 350 1.63 18.91 -5.57
C VAL A 350 0.96 17.57 -5.25
N ASP A 351 1.47 16.86 -4.25
CA ASP A 351 0.89 15.60 -3.74
C ASP A 351 -0.30 15.88 -2.81
N GLY A 352 -1.41 15.15 -3.03
CA GLY A 352 -2.63 15.14 -2.22
C GLY A 352 -3.92 15.27 -3.03
N LEU A 353 -5.04 15.50 -2.33
CA LEU A 353 -6.38 15.46 -2.92
C LEU A 353 -6.61 16.68 -3.81
N GLY A 354 -7.00 16.45 -5.06
CA GLY A 354 -7.42 17.53 -5.96
C GLY A 354 -8.71 17.22 -6.70
N TYR A 355 -9.07 18.06 -7.67
CA TYR A 355 -10.41 18.05 -8.26
C TYR A 355 -10.77 16.71 -8.91
N ILE A 356 -9.88 16.15 -9.74
CA ILE A 356 -10.09 14.85 -10.41
C ILE A 356 -10.24 13.74 -9.39
N ASP A 357 -9.46 13.80 -8.33
CA ASP A 357 -9.43 12.79 -7.29
C ASP A 357 -10.73 12.76 -6.50
N ASN A 358 -11.27 13.94 -6.18
CA ASN A 358 -12.58 14.07 -5.55
C ASN A 358 -13.68 13.43 -6.42
N LYS A 359 -13.66 13.68 -7.75
CA LYS A 359 -14.60 13.02 -8.67
C LYS A 359 -14.37 11.52 -8.78
N LEU A 360 -13.13 11.05 -8.66
CA LEU A 360 -12.82 9.63 -8.62
C LEU A 360 -13.34 8.94 -7.35
N ILE A 361 -13.35 9.64 -6.21
CA ILE A 361 -13.97 9.14 -4.97
C ILE A 361 -15.47 8.90 -5.20
N ASP A 362 -16.19 9.85 -5.79
CA ASP A 362 -17.61 9.68 -6.16
C ASP A 362 -17.80 8.46 -7.07
N ALA A 363 -16.94 8.32 -8.09
CA ALA A 363 -16.99 7.19 -9.02
C ALA A 363 -16.73 5.84 -8.35
N TYR A 364 -15.84 5.76 -7.35
CA TYR A 364 -15.63 4.54 -6.57
C TYR A 364 -16.86 4.18 -5.73
N HIS A 365 -17.57 5.15 -5.14
CA HIS A 365 -18.81 4.88 -4.41
C HIS A 365 -19.87 4.27 -5.34
N ILE A 366 -20.05 4.84 -6.54
CA ILE A 366 -20.96 4.28 -7.55
C ILE A 366 -20.53 2.88 -7.98
N TYR A 367 -19.24 2.69 -8.26
CA TYR A 367 -18.70 1.38 -8.62
C TYR A 367 -18.91 0.35 -7.51
N MET A 368 -18.75 0.72 -6.24
CA MET A 368 -19.02 -0.16 -5.10
C MET A 368 -20.50 -0.58 -5.05
N VAL A 369 -21.43 0.33 -5.35
CA VAL A 369 -22.85 -0.03 -5.49
C VAL A 369 -23.04 -1.05 -6.61
N CYS A 370 -22.41 -0.85 -7.78
CA CYS A 370 -22.45 -1.84 -8.87
C CYS A 370 -21.92 -3.22 -8.45
N VAL A 371 -20.84 -3.26 -7.65
CA VAL A 371 -20.28 -4.50 -7.11
C VAL A 371 -21.24 -5.19 -6.14
N VAL A 372 -21.91 -4.44 -5.26
CA VAL A 372 -22.93 -4.98 -4.35
C VAL A 372 -24.10 -5.56 -5.14
N VAL A 373 -24.60 -4.83 -6.15
CA VAL A 373 -25.68 -5.28 -7.04
C VAL A 373 -25.27 -6.56 -7.79
N ALA A 374 -24.02 -6.63 -8.29
CA ALA A 374 -23.51 -7.84 -8.91
C ALA A 374 -23.45 -9.03 -7.93
N GLY A 375 -23.07 -8.78 -6.67
CA GLY A 375 -23.10 -9.78 -5.60
C GLY A 375 -24.52 -10.32 -5.34
N ILE A 376 -25.50 -9.44 -5.24
CA ILE A 376 -26.92 -9.82 -5.08
C ILE A 376 -27.40 -10.63 -6.30
N ALA A 377 -27.04 -10.20 -7.51
CA ALA A 377 -27.39 -10.91 -8.73
C ALA A 377 -26.77 -12.32 -8.80
N ILE A 378 -25.54 -12.51 -8.32
CA ILE A 378 -24.92 -13.84 -8.18
C ILE A 378 -25.73 -14.69 -7.20
N LEU A 379 -26.10 -14.16 -6.03
CA LEU A 379 -26.91 -14.84 -5.02
C LEU A 379 -28.26 -15.31 -5.59
N ILE A 380 -28.95 -14.45 -6.35
CA ILE A 380 -30.19 -14.81 -7.05
C ILE A 380 -29.92 -15.91 -8.10
N ASN A 381 -28.81 -15.80 -8.84
CA ASN A 381 -28.44 -16.78 -9.84
C ASN A 381 -28.04 -18.15 -9.26
N LEU A 382 -27.79 -18.28 -7.94
CA LEU A 382 -27.64 -19.61 -7.32
C LEU A 382 -28.93 -20.45 -7.43
N PHE A 383 -30.11 -19.80 -7.54
CA PHE A 383 -31.39 -20.49 -7.75
C PHE A 383 -31.59 -20.89 -9.22
N TRP A 384 -31.25 -20.01 -10.17
CA TRP A 384 -31.47 -20.25 -11.60
C TRP A 384 -30.35 -21.04 -12.29
N ARG A 385 -29.14 -20.99 -11.72
CA ARG A 385 -27.93 -21.72 -12.15
C ARG A 385 -27.62 -21.54 -13.64
N LYS A 386 -27.89 -20.36 -14.19
CA LYS A 386 -27.66 -20.07 -15.62
C LYS A 386 -26.25 -19.53 -15.84
N ARG A 387 -25.49 -20.17 -16.74
CA ARG A 387 -24.11 -19.75 -17.09
C ARG A 387 -24.06 -18.38 -17.77
N VAL A 388 -25.08 -18.03 -18.56
CA VAL A 388 -25.16 -16.74 -19.27
C VAL A 388 -25.10 -15.55 -18.30
N VAL A 389 -25.75 -15.67 -17.13
CA VAL A 389 -25.76 -14.62 -16.09
C VAL A 389 -24.35 -14.34 -15.58
N TRP A 390 -23.46 -15.36 -15.51
CA TRP A 390 -22.08 -15.15 -15.07
C TRP A 390 -21.28 -14.32 -16.06
N TYR A 391 -21.36 -14.66 -17.35
CA TYR A 391 -20.65 -13.92 -18.38
C TYR A 391 -21.12 -12.46 -18.41
N LEU A 392 -22.44 -12.23 -18.33
CA LEU A 392 -23.02 -10.90 -18.26
C LEU A 392 -22.51 -10.14 -17.03
N LEU A 393 -22.54 -10.74 -15.85
CA LEU A 393 -22.11 -10.07 -14.61
C LEU A 393 -20.59 -9.81 -14.58
N ILE A 394 -19.77 -10.69 -15.16
CA ILE A 394 -18.32 -10.43 -15.34
C ILE A 394 -18.11 -9.23 -16.25
N ILE A 395 -18.84 -9.16 -17.38
CA ILE A 395 -18.75 -8.04 -18.33
C ILE A 395 -19.21 -6.75 -17.66
N VAL A 396 -20.37 -6.74 -16.99
CA VAL A 396 -20.91 -5.55 -16.31
C VAL A 396 -20.00 -5.09 -15.19
N TRP A 397 -19.45 -6.01 -14.39
CA TRP A 397 -18.50 -5.67 -13.34
C TRP A 397 -17.19 -5.10 -13.91
N GLY A 398 -16.61 -5.75 -14.92
CA GLY A 398 -15.39 -5.26 -15.58
C GLY A 398 -15.60 -3.93 -16.30
N LEU A 399 -16.72 -3.76 -16.99
CA LEU A 399 -17.08 -2.54 -17.70
C LEU A 399 -17.37 -1.41 -16.73
N SER A 400 -18.06 -1.65 -15.62
CA SER A 400 -18.29 -0.61 -14.60
C SER A 400 -16.97 -0.12 -14.00
N TYR A 401 -16.01 -1.02 -13.72
CA TYR A 401 -14.67 -0.61 -13.30
C TYR A 401 -13.94 0.20 -14.39
N LEU A 402 -13.98 -0.26 -15.64
CA LEU A 402 -13.34 0.43 -16.76
C LEU A 402 -13.93 1.83 -16.96
N LEU A 403 -15.26 1.96 -17.02
CA LEU A 403 -15.94 3.22 -17.26
C LEU A 403 -15.76 4.20 -16.08
N LEU A 404 -16.04 3.76 -14.85
CA LEU A 404 -16.06 4.65 -13.68
C LEU A 404 -14.67 4.95 -13.13
N VAL A 405 -13.79 3.96 -13.07
CA VAL A 405 -12.48 4.11 -12.40
C VAL A 405 -11.38 4.48 -13.39
N GLN A 406 -11.49 4.08 -14.67
CA GLN A 406 -10.47 4.40 -15.68
C GLN A 406 -10.91 5.51 -16.64
N ILE A 407 -12.09 5.44 -17.25
CA ILE A 407 -12.45 6.37 -18.34
C ILE A 407 -12.98 7.70 -17.80
N TYR A 408 -13.85 7.67 -16.79
CA TYR A 408 -14.44 8.87 -16.21
C TYR A 408 -13.43 9.91 -15.68
N PRO A 409 -12.42 9.58 -14.85
CA PRO A 409 -11.44 10.58 -14.42
C PRO A 409 -10.62 11.16 -15.58
N LEU A 410 -10.35 10.36 -16.63
CA LEU A 410 -9.70 10.86 -17.85
C LEU A 410 -10.59 11.87 -18.58
N PHE A 411 -11.88 11.58 -18.69
CA PHE A 411 -12.86 12.52 -19.25
C PHE A 411 -12.93 13.82 -18.45
N VAL A 412 -13.02 13.74 -17.12
CA VAL A 412 -13.01 14.92 -16.23
C VAL A 412 -11.73 15.74 -16.42
N TYR A 413 -10.57 15.08 -16.52
CA TYR A 413 -9.31 15.76 -16.81
C TYR A 413 -9.37 16.50 -18.14
N LEU A 414 -9.75 15.82 -19.23
CA LEU A 414 -9.72 16.39 -20.58
C LEU A 414 -10.72 17.55 -20.77
N VAL A 415 -11.89 17.45 -20.15
CA VAL A 415 -13.01 18.38 -20.39
C VAL A 415 -13.10 19.48 -19.33
N GLN A 416 -12.80 19.20 -18.06
CA GLN A 416 -13.00 20.15 -16.96
C GLN A 416 -11.68 20.76 -16.47
N VAL A 417 -10.61 19.97 -16.33
CA VAL A 417 -9.36 20.46 -15.72
C VAL A 417 -8.38 21.01 -16.75
N ARG A 418 -8.13 20.29 -17.85
CA ARG A 418 -7.16 20.69 -18.87
C ARG A 418 -7.46 22.08 -19.48
N PRO A 419 -8.72 22.48 -19.75
CA PRO A 419 -9.00 23.80 -20.33
C PRO A 419 -8.73 24.96 -19.37
N ASN A 420 -9.01 24.79 -18.07
CA ASN A 420 -8.80 25.83 -17.05
C ASN A 420 -8.37 25.21 -15.72
N PRO A 421 -7.09 24.78 -15.60
CA PRO A 421 -6.63 24.01 -14.45
C PRO A 421 -6.64 24.82 -13.16
N LEU A 422 -6.34 26.12 -13.24
CA LEU A 422 -6.29 26.99 -12.08
C LEU A 422 -7.67 27.09 -11.42
N THR A 423 -8.74 27.27 -12.20
CA THR A 423 -10.09 27.42 -11.63
C THR A 423 -10.57 26.13 -10.97
N ALA A 424 -10.34 24.99 -11.62
CA ALA A 424 -10.74 23.68 -11.09
C ALA A 424 -9.96 23.28 -9.83
N GLU A 425 -8.64 23.52 -9.81
CA GLU A 425 -7.75 23.09 -8.73
C GLU A 425 -7.60 24.16 -7.62
N LYS A 426 -8.00 25.42 -7.82
CA LYS A 426 -7.89 26.51 -6.81
C LYS A 426 -8.34 26.12 -5.40
N PRO A 427 -9.53 25.52 -5.16
CA PRO A 427 -9.94 25.18 -3.80
C PRO A 427 -8.98 24.18 -3.15
N PHE A 428 -8.56 23.16 -3.89
CA PHE A 428 -7.63 22.13 -3.42
C PHE A 428 -6.22 22.68 -3.19
N LEU A 429 -5.73 23.54 -4.09
CA LEU A 429 -4.44 24.22 -3.93
C LEU A 429 -4.44 25.17 -2.72
N THR A 430 -5.55 25.84 -2.46
CA THR A 430 -5.70 26.71 -1.28
C THR A 430 -5.60 25.91 0.02
N ASP A 431 -6.25 24.74 0.06
CA ASP A 431 -6.19 23.85 1.22
C ASP A 431 -4.78 23.23 1.36
N HIS A 432 -4.14 22.87 0.25
CA HIS A 432 -2.74 22.45 0.24
C HIS A 432 -1.80 23.49 0.82
N ILE A 433 -1.88 24.75 0.34
CA ILE A 433 -1.05 25.85 0.85
C ILE A 433 -1.29 26.04 2.35
N ARG A 434 -2.54 25.98 2.81
CA ARG A 434 -2.86 26.08 4.25
C ARG A 434 -2.22 24.95 5.06
N SER A 435 -2.43 23.69 4.66
CA SER A 435 -1.87 22.55 5.39
C SER A 435 -0.34 22.54 5.36
N THR A 436 0.30 22.92 4.25
CA THR A 436 1.76 23.06 4.18
C THR A 436 2.25 24.18 5.10
N ARG A 437 1.61 25.36 5.08
CA ARG A 437 1.98 26.45 6.00
C ARG A 437 1.85 26.03 7.46
N SER A 438 0.74 25.37 7.82
CA SER A 438 0.55 24.86 9.18
C SER A 438 1.58 23.79 9.56
N ALA A 439 1.92 22.87 8.65
CA ALA A 439 2.88 21.80 8.91
C ALA A 439 4.30 22.32 9.18
N PHE A 440 4.69 23.40 8.50
CA PHE A 440 5.97 24.08 8.70
C PHE A 440 5.89 25.23 9.72
N ALA A 441 4.76 25.40 10.41
CA ALA A 441 4.48 26.49 11.34
C ALA A 441 4.67 27.90 10.74
N LEU A 442 4.52 28.05 9.42
CA LEU A 442 4.63 29.32 8.68
C LEU A 442 3.41 30.23 8.87
N ASP A 443 2.34 29.70 9.45
CA ASP A 443 1.17 30.45 9.91
C ASP A 443 1.45 31.25 11.19
N ARG A 444 2.57 30.98 11.88
CA ARG A 444 2.97 31.64 13.13
C ARG A 444 4.07 32.68 12.95
N ILE A 445 4.56 32.85 11.72
CA ILE A 445 5.66 33.76 11.42
C ILE A 445 5.12 35.16 11.16
N GLU A 446 5.76 36.16 11.76
CA GLU A 446 5.51 37.57 11.45
C GLU A 446 6.20 37.92 10.12
N GLU A 447 5.42 38.12 9.06
CA GLU A 447 5.95 38.59 7.78
C GLU A 447 6.35 40.07 7.93
N ARG A 448 7.65 40.37 7.73
CA ARG A 448 8.17 41.75 7.70
C ARG A 448 8.68 42.05 6.31
N ASP A 449 8.09 43.05 5.67
CA ASP A 449 8.59 43.55 4.40
C ASP A 449 9.98 44.18 4.59
N GLN A 450 10.96 43.74 3.80
CA GLN A 450 12.21 44.47 3.70
C GLN A 450 11.94 45.81 3.02
N ILE A 451 12.03 46.90 3.78
CA ILE A 451 12.01 48.25 3.23
C ILE A 451 13.30 48.41 2.42
N ARG A 452 13.20 48.33 1.09
CA ARG A 452 14.30 48.65 0.19
C ARG A 452 14.37 50.17 0.05
N GLY A 453 15.40 50.77 0.64
CA GLY A 453 15.68 52.21 0.58
C GLY A 453 17.15 52.51 0.84
N ALA A 454 17.59 53.71 0.48
CA ALA A 454 18.94 54.16 0.82
C ALA A 454 19.07 54.30 2.34
N ALA A 455 20.15 53.78 2.92
CA ALA A 455 20.42 53.94 4.35
C ALA A 455 20.64 55.42 4.67
N THR A 456 19.95 55.95 5.67
CA THR A 456 20.23 57.31 6.18
C THR A 456 21.48 57.29 7.05
N LEU A 457 22.20 58.41 7.11
CA LEU A 457 23.42 58.53 7.92
C LEU A 457 23.17 58.17 9.40
N GLU A 458 22.00 58.53 9.92
CA GLU A 458 21.57 58.19 11.28
C GLU A 458 21.37 56.68 11.48
N LEU A 459 20.78 55.99 10.50
CA LEU A 459 20.61 54.54 10.53
C LEU A 459 21.98 53.81 10.49
N ILE A 460 22.93 54.32 9.70
CA ILE A 460 24.29 53.77 9.61
C ILE A 460 25.03 53.96 10.94
N ASN A 461 24.94 55.14 11.54
CA ASN A 461 25.62 55.42 12.81
C ASN A 461 25.00 54.69 14.01
N ARG A 462 23.70 54.40 13.98
CA ARG A 462 23.02 53.62 15.02
C ARG A 462 23.37 52.13 14.99
N ASN A 463 23.78 51.61 13.83
CA ASN A 463 24.15 50.20 13.65
C ASN A 463 25.66 50.04 13.46
N THR A 464 26.43 50.36 14.51
CA THR A 464 27.90 50.32 14.49
C THR A 464 28.45 48.95 14.06
N GLU A 465 27.82 47.85 14.48
CA GLU A 465 28.22 46.50 14.08
C GLU A 465 28.15 46.27 12.56
N VAL A 466 27.11 46.78 11.90
CA VAL A 466 26.97 46.70 10.44
C VAL A 466 28.00 47.60 9.76
N LYS A 467 28.26 48.79 10.32
CA LYS A 467 29.24 49.75 9.80
C LYS A 467 30.68 49.22 9.86
N GLU A 468 31.02 48.51 10.93
CA GLU A 468 32.34 47.92 11.12
C GLU A 468 32.56 46.65 10.28
N ASN A 469 31.47 45.94 9.93
CA ASN A 469 31.48 44.71 9.14
C ASN A 469 30.86 44.89 7.74
N ILE A 470 31.01 46.09 7.15
CA ILE A 470 30.56 46.31 5.78
C ILE A 470 31.42 45.43 4.87
N GLN A 471 30.77 44.52 4.14
CA GLN A 471 31.43 43.73 3.13
C GLN A 471 31.99 44.66 2.04
N LEU A 472 33.32 44.83 2.02
CA LEU A 472 34.01 45.69 1.07
C LEU A 472 34.20 45.04 -0.31
N TRP A 473 34.18 43.71 -0.37
CA TRP A 473 34.47 42.92 -1.57
C TRP A 473 33.25 42.12 -2.01
N ASP A 474 32.83 42.25 -3.28
CA ASP A 474 31.82 41.35 -3.84
C ASP A 474 32.41 39.94 -3.96
N ARG A 475 31.82 38.99 -3.23
CA ARG A 475 32.24 37.57 -3.20
C ARG A 475 32.30 36.90 -4.57
N ARG A 476 31.50 37.37 -5.53
CA ARG A 476 31.46 36.81 -6.89
C ARG A 476 32.68 37.27 -7.68
N VAL A 477 32.99 38.56 -7.57
CA VAL A 477 34.14 39.17 -8.26
C VAL A 477 35.46 38.66 -7.67
N LEU A 478 35.54 38.53 -6.34
CA LEU A 478 36.74 38.02 -5.68
C LEU A 478 37.06 36.57 -6.10
N TYR A 479 36.04 35.71 -6.20
CA TYR A 479 36.20 34.34 -6.68
C TYR A 479 36.78 34.29 -8.10
N GLU A 480 36.23 35.10 -9.02
CA GLU A 480 36.71 35.17 -10.40
C GLU A 480 38.17 35.62 -10.48
N VAL A 481 38.55 36.67 -9.74
CA VAL A 481 39.94 37.17 -9.69
C VAL A 481 40.90 36.13 -9.10
N LEU A 482 40.51 35.41 -8.04
CA LEU A 482 41.33 34.34 -7.46
C LEU A 482 41.53 33.20 -8.46
N MET A 483 40.51 32.81 -9.20
CA MET A 483 40.60 31.77 -10.23
C MET A 483 41.43 32.19 -11.45
N ASP A 484 41.32 33.44 -11.89
CA ASP A 484 42.13 33.99 -12.99
C ASP A 484 43.62 34.04 -12.62
N SER A 485 43.96 34.38 -11.37
CA SER A 485 45.35 34.37 -10.90
C SER A 485 45.98 32.96 -10.86
N GLN A 486 45.16 31.91 -10.74
CA GLN A 486 45.58 30.51 -10.77
C GLN A 486 45.60 29.92 -12.19
N PHE A 487 45.33 30.72 -13.24
CA PHE A 487 45.19 30.24 -14.62
C PHE A 487 46.49 29.65 -15.19
N ILE A 488 47.65 30.19 -14.81
CA ILE A 488 48.95 29.76 -15.35
C ILE A 488 49.48 28.49 -14.65
N THR A 489 49.21 28.30 -13.36
CA THR A 489 49.58 27.10 -12.60
C THR A 489 48.52 26.74 -11.54
N ARG A 490 47.58 25.85 -11.90
CA ARG A 490 46.47 25.43 -11.02
C ARG A 490 46.94 24.46 -9.93
N PHE A 491 47.46 24.99 -8.82
CA PHE A 491 47.76 24.18 -7.63
C PHE A 491 46.57 24.08 -6.65
N TYR A 492 45.62 25.03 -6.70
CA TYR A 492 44.48 25.09 -5.79
C TYR A 492 43.14 25.21 -6.55
N GLN A 493 42.08 24.63 -5.98
CA GLN A 493 40.70 24.75 -6.46
C GLN A 493 39.81 25.27 -5.33
N PHE A 494 39.13 26.39 -5.57
CA PHE A 494 38.24 27.02 -4.60
C PHE A 494 36.77 26.65 -4.89
N HIS A 495 35.96 26.52 -3.85
CA HIS A 495 34.51 26.35 -3.98
C HIS A 495 33.88 27.57 -4.68
N PRO A 496 32.84 27.41 -5.52
CA PRO A 496 32.14 28.54 -6.12
C PRO A 496 31.61 29.50 -5.04
N TYR A 497 31.97 30.78 -5.17
CA TYR A 497 31.73 31.87 -4.20
C TYR A 497 32.59 31.79 -2.94
N THR A 498 33.25 32.89 -2.57
CA THR A 498 33.92 33.00 -1.28
C THR A 498 32.88 33.15 -0.17
N ASP A 499 32.90 32.24 0.80
CA ASP A 499 32.05 32.30 1.99
C ASP A 499 32.50 33.44 2.92
N VAL A 500 31.55 33.97 3.68
CA VAL A 500 31.75 35.00 4.69
C VAL A 500 31.63 34.32 6.05
N ASP A 501 32.64 34.44 6.90
CA ASP A 501 32.69 33.79 8.20
C ASP A 501 32.72 34.80 9.34
N ARG A 502 32.29 34.36 10.53
CA ARG A 502 32.12 35.20 11.72
C ARG A 502 33.15 34.81 12.77
N TYR A 503 34.02 35.72 13.14
CA TYR A 503 35.11 35.42 14.07
C TYR A 503 35.38 36.58 15.03
N TRP A 504 36.04 36.28 16.15
CA TRP A 504 36.42 37.27 17.15
C TRP A 504 37.93 37.48 17.09
N VAL A 505 38.38 38.74 17.01
CA VAL A 505 39.80 39.12 17.05
C VAL A 505 39.98 40.12 18.17
N ASP A 506 40.88 39.84 19.11
CA ASP A 506 41.19 40.71 20.26
C ASP A 506 39.94 41.16 21.05
N GLY A 507 38.95 40.27 21.17
CA GLY A 507 37.68 40.54 21.86
C GLY A 507 36.67 41.35 21.04
N LYS A 508 36.97 41.68 19.77
CA LYS A 508 36.07 42.37 18.84
C LYS A 508 35.46 41.41 17.82
N TYR A 509 34.16 41.51 17.60
CA TYR A 509 33.42 40.69 16.64
C TYR A 509 33.62 41.20 15.20
N TRP A 510 33.93 40.27 14.30
CA TRP A 510 34.05 40.49 12.87
C TRP A 510 33.13 39.54 12.09
N GLN A 511 32.54 40.04 11.00
CA GLN A 511 31.74 39.30 10.05
C GLN A 511 32.11 39.69 8.62
#